data_AF-A0A7K2VR79-F1
#
_entry.id   AF-A0A7K2VR79-F1
#
_cell.length_a   1.000
_cell.length_b   1.000
_cell.length_c   1.000
_cell.angle_alpha   90.00
_cell.angle_beta   90.00
_cell.angle_gamma   90.00
#
_symmetry.space_group_name_H-M   'P 1'
#
loop_
_entity.id
_entity.type
_entity.pdbx_description
1 polymer ?
#
loop_
_entity_poly.entity_id
_entity_poly.type
_entity_poly.pdbx_seq_one_letter_code
_entity_poly.pdbx_strand_id
1 'polypeptide(L)'
;GMLAATPLPIAEPLLHLDATNSLNLGDQDVRKDRKGDIRFTCGAQQCSLESRSSVLLPRFTEPGATYDTCEFELRHATSHHLPLAVVATGSEICARDRAGNIALLVVQVKSTVSPEVGFLMVDVTVWPHA
;
A
#
# COMPACT_ATOMS: atom_id res chain seq x y z
N GLY A 1 19.91 -4.73 25.57
CA GLY A 1 19.34 -3.88 24.52
C GLY A 1 17.84 -4.04 24.58
N MET A 2 17.11 -2.95 24.80
CA MET A 2 15.65 -3.00 24.81
C MET A 2 15.18 -3.27 23.38
N LEU A 3 14.42 -4.35 23.20
CA LEU A 3 13.56 -4.51 22.03
C LEU A 3 12.65 -3.26 22.01
N ALA A 4 12.76 -2.44 20.97
CA ALA A 4 11.79 -1.37 20.77
C ALA A 4 10.40 -2.01 20.69
N ALA A 5 9.43 -1.47 21.43
CA ALA A 5 8.07 -1.97 21.38
C ALA A 5 7.50 -1.79 19.96
N THR A 6 6.76 -2.77 19.46
CA THR A 6 6.02 -2.66 18.20
C THR A 6 5.12 -1.41 18.25
N PRO A 7 5.16 -0.52 17.24
CA PRO A 7 4.27 0.63 17.19
C PRO A 7 2.79 0.21 17.24
N LEU A 8 1.92 1.07 17.77
CA LEU A 8 0.48 0.80 17.76
C LEU A 8 -0.08 0.95 16.34
N PRO A 9 -0.89 -0.01 15.85
CA PRO A 9 -1.51 0.09 14.53
C PRO A 9 -2.61 1.15 14.49
N ILE A 10 -2.71 1.86 13.36
CA ILE A 10 -3.83 2.71 12.98
C ILE A 10 -4.48 2.09 11.74
N ALA A 11 -5.75 1.71 11.83
CA ALA A 11 -6.46 0.98 10.78
C ALA A 11 -7.56 1.84 10.16
N GLU A 12 -7.53 1.96 8.83
CA GLU A 12 -8.48 2.73 8.03
C GLU A 12 -9.10 1.84 6.94
N PRO A 13 -10.43 1.63 6.95
CA PRO A 13 -11.08 0.72 6.03
C PRO A 13 -11.44 1.38 4.70
N LEU A 14 -11.48 0.59 3.63
CA LEU A 14 -12.08 0.94 2.33
C LEU A 14 -11.57 2.26 1.70
N LEU A 15 -10.29 2.56 1.84
CA LEU A 15 -9.66 3.69 1.19
C LEU A 15 -9.67 3.49 -0.33
N HIS A 16 -10.29 4.43 -1.05
CA HIS A 16 -10.50 4.36 -2.49
C HIS A 16 -9.41 5.12 -3.25
N LEU A 17 -8.62 4.39 -4.06
CA LEU A 17 -7.57 4.93 -4.90
C LEU A 17 -7.95 4.87 -6.38
N ASP A 18 -7.87 6.01 -7.06
CA ASP A 18 -8.18 6.17 -8.47
C ASP A 18 -7.14 7.05 -9.20
N ALA A 19 -7.43 7.40 -10.45
CA ALA A 19 -6.54 8.19 -11.29
C ALA A 19 -6.32 9.64 -10.80
N THR A 20 -7.10 10.13 -9.85
CA THR A 20 -7.11 11.55 -9.42
C THR A 20 -6.47 11.78 -8.05
N ASN A 21 -6.39 10.74 -7.23
CA ASN A 21 -6.03 10.84 -5.82
C ASN A 21 -4.73 10.08 -5.49
N SER A 22 -4.37 10.05 -4.21
CA SER A 22 -3.25 9.25 -3.69
C SER A 22 -3.40 8.94 -2.21
N LEU A 23 -2.83 7.84 -1.75
CA LEU A 23 -2.74 7.48 -0.34
C LEU A 23 -1.57 8.19 0.31
N ASN A 24 -1.77 8.80 1.49
CA ASN A 24 -0.69 9.26 2.37
C ASN A 24 -0.60 8.32 3.57
N LEU A 25 0.53 7.63 3.73
CA LEU A 25 0.73 6.70 4.84
C LEU A 25 0.96 7.42 6.18
N GLY A 26 1.52 8.63 6.16
CA GLY A 26 1.74 9.43 7.36
C GLY A 26 0.45 9.99 7.98
N ASP A 27 -0.54 10.31 7.15
CA ASP A 27 -1.87 10.78 7.61
C ASP A 27 -2.94 9.66 7.62
N GLN A 28 -2.57 8.46 7.16
CA GLN A 28 -3.45 7.29 7.01
C GLN A 28 -4.70 7.53 6.12
N ASP A 29 -4.68 8.53 5.25
CA ASP A 29 -5.86 8.95 4.49
C ASP A 29 -5.58 9.15 2.99
N VAL A 30 -6.64 9.21 2.20
CA VAL A 30 -6.61 9.53 0.78
C VAL A 30 -6.57 11.05 0.58
N ARG A 31 -5.48 11.52 -0.02
CA ARG A 31 -5.37 12.88 -0.51
C ARG A 31 -6.14 13.04 -1.82
N LYS A 32 -6.85 14.16 -1.95
CA LYS A 32 -7.55 14.57 -3.18
C LYS A 32 -6.62 14.95 -4.35
N ASP A 33 -5.30 14.91 -4.14
CA ASP A 33 -4.30 15.15 -5.17
C ASP A 33 -3.40 13.91 -5.33
N ARG A 34 -2.50 13.93 -6.33
CA ARG A 34 -1.55 12.84 -6.61
C ARG A 34 -0.18 13.04 -5.96
N LYS A 35 -0.12 13.72 -4.80
CA LYS A 35 1.15 14.07 -4.13
C LYS A 35 1.45 13.24 -2.88
N GLY A 36 0.58 12.31 -2.52
CA GLY A 36 0.80 11.30 -1.49
C GLY A 36 1.80 10.22 -1.90
N ASP A 37 1.93 9.24 -1.03
CA ASP A 37 2.90 8.15 -1.11
C ASP A 37 2.58 7.15 -2.22
N ILE A 38 1.32 6.69 -2.31
CA ILE A 38 0.94 5.59 -3.20
C ILE A 38 -0.18 6.05 -4.11
N ARG A 39 -0.04 5.78 -5.41
CA ARG A 39 -1.00 6.15 -6.44
C ARG A 39 -1.47 4.93 -7.19
N PHE A 40 -2.76 4.85 -7.43
CA PHE A 40 -3.27 4.03 -8.51
C PHE A 40 -2.97 4.72 -9.85
N THR A 41 -2.44 3.96 -10.79
CA THR A 41 -2.22 4.38 -12.18
C THR A 41 -2.77 3.29 -13.09
N CYS A 42 -3.58 3.66 -14.08
CA CYS A 42 -4.00 2.71 -15.11
C CYS A 42 -3.80 3.26 -16.51
N GLY A 43 -3.02 2.54 -17.31
CA GLY A 43 -2.80 2.81 -18.73
C GLY A 43 -3.52 1.81 -19.62
N ALA A 44 -3.35 1.94 -20.94
CA ALA A 44 -4.04 1.11 -21.92
C ALA A 44 -3.75 -0.40 -21.79
N GLN A 45 -2.59 -0.78 -21.25
CA GLN A 45 -2.14 -2.18 -21.19
C GLN A 45 -2.11 -2.77 -19.77
N GLN A 46 -1.96 -1.92 -18.74
CA GLN A 46 -1.80 -2.37 -17.36
C GLN A 46 -2.20 -1.29 -16.36
N CYS A 47 -2.69 -1.72 -15.20
CA CYS A 47 -2.80 -0.87 -14.02
C CYS A 47 -1.75 -1.28 -12.97
N SER A 48 -1.33 -0.32 -12.15
CA SER A 48 -0.28 -0.47 -11.14
C SER A 48 -0.58 0.38 -9.90
N LEU A 49 0.05 0.01 -8.79
CA LEU A 49 0.35 0.95 -7.71
C LEU A 49 1.74 1.53 -7.93
N GLU A 50 1.86 2.84 -7.79
CA GLU A 50 3.11 3.57 -8.02
C GLU A 50 3.40 4.50 -6.87
N SER A 51 4.66 4.51 -6.45
CA SER A 51 5.18 5.46 -5.50
C SER A 51 6.42 6.16 -6.04
N ARG A 52 6.67 7.37 -5.55
CA ARG A 52 7.95 8.06 -5.78
C ARG A 52 9.03 7.63 -4.77
N SER A 53 8.62 7.26 -3.57
CA SER A 53 9.54 7.07 -2.43
C SER A 53 9.22 5.90 -1.54
N SER A 54 7.99 5.41 -1.57
CA SER A 54 7.53 4.29 -0.75
C SER A 54 7.79 2.98 -1.49
N VAL A 55 8.30 2.00 -0.78
CA VAL A 55 8.51 0.66 -1.32
C VAL A 55 7.19 -0.12 -1.21
N LEU A 56 6.88 -0.90 -2.23
CA LEU A 56 5.68 -1.74 -2.34
C LEU A 56 6.10 -3.20 -2.56
N LEU A 57 5.62 -4.10 -1.71
CA LEU A 57 5.92 -5.52 -1.78
C LEU A 57 4.63 -6.35 -1.69
N PRO A 58 4.17 -6.96 -2.80
CA PRO A 58 3.06 -7.89 -2.74
C PRO A 58 3.48 -9.16 -2.00
N ARG A 59 2.57 -9.69 -1.18
CA ARG A 59 2.77 -10.96 -0.49
C ARG A 59 2.11 -12.11 -1.25
N PHE A 60 2.85 -13.20 -1.40
CA PHE A 60 2.38 -14.46 -2.01
C PHE A 60 2.30 -15.59 -0.99
N THR A 61 2.19 -15.24 0.29
CA THR A 61 2.10 -16.14 1.44
C THR A 61 0.68 -16.10 2.01
N GLU A 62 0.42 -16.86 3.08
CA GLU A 62 -0.87 -16.81 3.77
C GLU A 62 -1.17 -15.38 4.27
N PRO A 63 -2.43 -14.90 4.10
CA PRO A 63 -2.86 -13.64 4.68
C PRO A 63 -2.75 -13.63 6.21
N GLY A 64 -2.69 -12.44 6.79
CA GLY A 64 -2.51 -12.21 8.23
C GLY A 64 -1.16 -11.56 8.56
N ALA A 65 -0.59 -10.75 7.65
CA ALA A 65 0.66 -10.05 7.93
C ALA A 65 0.55 -9.15 9.17
N THR A 66 1.63 -9.12 9.95
CA THR A 66 1.80 -8.24 11.11
C THR A 66 2.89 -7.21 10.84
N TYR A 67 3.07 -6.27 11.76
CA TYR A 67 4.22 -5.35 11.74
C TYR A 67 5.55 -6.08 11.54
N ASP A 68 5.84 -7.10 12.37
CA ASP A 68 7.11 -7.83 12.32
C ASP A 68 7.30 -8.54 10.97
N THR A 69 6.20 -9.02 10.37
CA THR A 69 6.25 -9.69 9.08
C THR A 69 6.58 -8.69 7.97
N CYS A 70 5.85 -7.58 7.90
CA CYS A 70 6.13 -6.54 6.92
C CYS A 70 7.51 -5.89 7.15
N GLU A 71 7.92 -5.66 8.40
CA GLU A 71 9.23 -5.12 8.74
C GLU A 71 10.36 -6.01 8.23
N PHE A 72 10.24 -7.32 8.42
CA PHE A 72 11.19 -8.31 7.93
C PHE A 72 11.21 -8.39 6.39
N GLU A 73 10.06 -8.53 5.74
CA GLU A 73 9.96 -8.68 4.29
C GLU A 73 10.43 -7.41 3.54
N LEU A 74 10.20 -6.24 4.11
CA LEU A 74 10.59 -4.95 3.50
C LEU A 74 12.08 -4.61 3.67
N ARG A 75 12.87 -5.35 4.46
CA ARG A 75 14.29 -5.01 4.72
C ARG A 75 15.13 -4.84 3.45
N HIS A 76 14.84 -5.63 2.42
CA HIS A 76 15.57 -5.62 1.15
C HIS A 76 14.71 -5.25 -0.05
N ALA A 77 13.46 -4.85 0.20
CA ALA A 77 12.55 -4.47 -0.87
C ALA A 77 12.94 -3.07 -1.42
N THR A 78 12.94 -2.94 -2.74
CA THR A 78 13.38 -1.71 -3.44
C THR A 78 12.39 -1.24 -4.49
N SER A 79 11.33 -2.02 -4.77
CA SER A 79 10.37 -1.66 -5.82
C SER A 79 9.44 -0.55 -5.35
N HIS A 80 9.31 0.50 -6.16
CA HIS A 80 8.31 1.55 -6.00
C HIS A 80 7.11 1.37 -6.95
N HIS A 81 7.09 0.27 -7.70
CA HIS A 81 6.08 -0.02 -8.72
C HIS A 81 5.57 -1.44 -8.54
N LEU A 82 4.24 -1.59 -8.46
CA LEU A 82 3.57 -2.87 -8.29
C LEU A 82 2.49 -3.04 -9.36
N PRO A 83 2.72 -3.88 -10.39
CA PRO A 83 1.67 -4.24 -11.35
C PRO A 83 0.48 -4.90 -10.67
N LEU A 84 -0.74 -4.45 -10.95
CA LEU A 84 -1.96 -5.05 -10.37
C LEU A 84 -2.38 -6.37 -11.04
N ALA A 85 -1.63 -6.83 -12.04
CA ALA A 85 -1.83 -8.14 -12.67
C ALA A 85 -1.54 -9.30 -11.70
N VAL A 86 -0.64 -9.10 -10.72
CA VAL A 86 -0.27 -10.12 -9.72
C VAL A 86 -1.05 -10.00 -8.41
N VAL A 87 -2.01 -9.08 -8.34
CA VAL A 87 -2.76 -8.73 -7.12
C VAL A 87 -4.22 -9.14 -7.28
N ALA A 88 -4.79 -9.85 -6.32
CA ALA A 88 -6.21 -10.23 -6.29
C ALA A 88 -6.93 -9.53 -5.12
N THR A 89 -8.26 -9.59 -5.10
CA THR A 89 -9.00 -9.30 -3.86
C THR A 89 -8.53 -10.27 -2.76
N GLY A 90 -8.29 -9.73 -1.56
CA GLY A 90 -7.69 -10.42 -0.43
C GLY A 90 -6.16 -10.43 -0.43
N SER A 91 -5.49 -9.97 -1.49
CA SER A 91 -4.04 -9.85 -1.49
C SER A 91 -3.55 -8.81 -0.50
N GLU A 92 -2.43 -9.13 0.15
CA GLU A 92 -1.73 -8.26 1.07
C GLU A 92 -0.51 -7.63 0.39
N ILE A 93 -0.29 -6.35 0.68
CA ILE A 93 0.85 -5.59 0.19
C ILE A 93 1.49 -4.91 1.40
N CYS A 94 2.73 -5.29 1.71
CA CYS A 94 3.53 -4.54 2.67
C CYS A 94 4.11 -3.31 1.98
N ALA A 95 4.08 -2.17 2.66
CA ALA A 95 4.66 -0.93 2.18
C ALA A 95 5.48 -0.24 3.27
N ARG A 96 6.49 0.54 2.85
CA ARG A 96 7.24 1.45 3.74
C ARG A 96 7.44 2.78 3.06
N ASP A 97 7.05 3.87 3.71
CA ASP A 97 7.31 5.22 3.21
C ASP A 97 8.72 5.72 3.55
N ARG A 98 9.01 6.97 3.13
CA ARG A 98 10.31 7.59 3.39
C ARG A 98 10.49 8.00 4.86
N ALA A 99 9.41 8.24 5.59
CA ALA A 99 9.46 8.54 7.02
C ALA A 99 9.74 7.29 7.87
N GLY A 100 9.60 6.11 7.28
CA GLY A 100 9.81 4.82 7.93
C GLY A 100 8.52 4.18 8.44
N ASN A 101 7.35 4.78 8.17
CA ASN A 101 6.07 4.17 8.50
C ASN A 101 5.94 2.87 7.71
N ILE A 102 5.50 1.81 8.39
CA ILE A 102 5.21 0.53 7.74
C ILE A 102 3.71 0.41 7.60
N ALA A 103 3.24 -0.05 6.45
CA ALA A 103 1.83 -0.26 6.20
C ALA A 103 1.55 -1.66 5.64
N LEU A 104 0.38 -2.19 5.99
CA LEU A 104 -0.24 -3.33 5.34
C LEU A 104 -1.47 -2.83 4.58
N LEU A 105 -1.50 -3.02 3.27
CA LEU A 105 -2.65 -2.77 2.43
C LEU A 105 -3.30 -4.11 2.09
N VAL A 106 -4.60 -4.25 2.37
CA VAL A 106 -5.40 -5.43 2.01
C VAL A 106 -6.37 -5.03 0.91
N VAL A 107 -6.29 -5.69 -0.25
CA VAL A 107 -7.14 -5.33 -1.40
C VAL A 107 -8.55 -5.84 -1.22
N GLN A 108 -9.51 -4.93 -1.10
CA GLN A 108 -10.93 -5.26 -0.99
C GLN A 108 -11.59 -5.35 -2.37
N VAL A 109 -11.38 -4.34 -3.21
CA VAL A 109 -11.95 -4.31 -4.56
C VAL A 109 -10.91 -3.85 -5.55
N LYS A 110 -10.83 -4.56 -6.68
CA LYS A 110 -9.94 -4.23 -7.79
C LYS A 110 -10.77 -4.08 -9.07
N SER A 111 -10.85 -2.86 -9.58
CA SER A 111 -11.44 -2.57 -10.89
C SER A 111 -10.35 -2.07 -11.84
N THR A 112 -9.96 -2.90 -12.79
CA THR A 112 -8.91 -2.60 -13.78
C THR A 112 -9.45 -2.68 -15.22
N VAL A 113 -10.75 -2.43 -15.38
CA VAL A 113 -11.48 -2.65 -16.64
C VAL A 113 -11.12 -1.61 -17.70
N SER A 114 -10.87 -0.36 -17.31
CA SER A 114 -10.37 0.68 -18.21
C SER A 114 -9.59 1.77 -17.45
N PRO A 115 -8.78 2.59 -18.16
CA PRO A 115 -8.06 3.71 -17.57
C PRO A 115 -8.96 4.78 -16.92
N GLU A 116 -10.16 5.00 -17.46
CA GLU A 116 -11.03 6.11 -17.08
C GLU A 116 -11.82 5.87 -15.79
N VAL A 117 -12.15 4.60 -15.51
CA VAL A 117 -12.96 4.20 -14.34
C VAL A 117 -12.26 3.17 -13.45
N GLY A 118 -10.96 2.94 -13.69
CA GLY A 118 -10.16 2.01 -12.89
C GLY A 118 -9.94 2.55 -11.47
N PHE A 119 -10.01 1.66 -10.49
CA PHE A 119 -9.77 1.98 -9.09
C PHE A 119 -9.35 0.75 -8.28
N LEU A 120 -8.81 1.02 -7.09
CA LEU A 120 -8.49 0.04 -6.06
C LEU A 120 -9.07 0.51 -4.73
N MET A 121 -9.82 -0.36 -4.03
CA MET A 121 -10.19 -0.12 -2.63
C MET A 121 -9.37 -1.02 -1.74
N VAL A 122 -8.77 -0.44 -0.71
CA VAL A 122 -7.90 -1.15 0.24
C VAL A 122 -8.28 -0.82 1.68
N ASP A 123 -8.17 -1.81 2.55
CA ASP A 123 -8.00 -1.52 3.97
C ASP A 123 -6.53 -1.25 4.22
N VAL A 124 -6.22 -0.27 5.05
CA VAL A 124 -4.84 0.12 5.37
C VAL A 124 -4.64 0.04 6.87
N THR A 125 -3.60 -0.69 7.28
CA THR A 125 -3.08 -0.62 8.66
C THR A 125 -1.70 -0.01 8.61
N VAL A 126 -1.49 1.11 9.31
CA VAL A 126 -0.19 1.77 9.43
C VAL A 126 0.36 1.60 10.83
N TRP A 127 1.64 1.26 10.91
CA TRP A 127 2.48 1.31 12.10
C TRP A 127 3.42 2.52 11.97
N PRO A 128 3.13 3.63 12.67
CA PRO A 128 3.94 4.83 12.57
C PRO A 128 5.38 4.58 13.03
N HIS A 129 6.34 5.18 12.34
CA HIS A 129 7.71 5.24 12.84
C HIS A 129 7.76 6.20 14.04
N ALA A 130 8.44 5.78 15.11
CA ALA A 130 8.63 6.56 16.33
C ALA A 130 9.56 7.76 16.14
#